data_AF-A0A3A6D508-F1
#
_entry.id   AF-A0A3A6D508-F1
#
_cell.length_a   1.000
_cell.length_b   1.000
_cell.length_c   1.000
_cell.angle_alpha   90.00
_cell.angle_beta   90.00
_cell.angle_gamma   90.00
#
_symmetry.space_group_name_H-M   'P 1'
#
loop_
_entity.id
_entity.type
_entity.pdbx_description
1 polymer ?
#
loop_
_entity_poly.entity_id
_entity_poly.type
_entity_poly.pdbx_seq_one_letter_code
_entity_poly.pdbx_strand_id
1 'polypeptide(L)'
;MHLLNIKSNWKHATLEYLIKKEDPSQDMSRAAVFEREVNAAENVGDWREIQVLLSKLKRVEIAPVFTNLQAKYSDAVEEKLNKIRKKMLMDLKKHGLKVLQAQYMVLLLQTNYLQSLKREKLMISSEKQLEKDTMSLPSMVACLVEIMLQDKDSEALAEIKRILVEWRKG
;
A
#
# COMPACT_ATOMS: atom_id res chain seq x y z
N MET A 1 5.78 -25.84 -12.46
CA MET A 1 4.51 -25.07 -12.49
C MET A 1 3.54 -25.68 -11.48
N HIS A 2 3.07 -24.85 -10.55
CA HIS A 2 2.22 -25.26 -9.44
C HIS A 2 0.79 -24.72 -9.57
N LEU A 3 -0.15 -25.29 -8.82
CA LEU A 3 -1.54 -24.88 -8.77
C LEU A 3 -1.97 -24.64 -7.33
N LEU A 4 -2.42 -23.43 -7.03
CA LEU A 4 -3.19 -23.11 -5.83
C LEU A 4 -4.65 -23.40 -6.17
N ASN A 5 -5.31 -24.18 -5.33
CA ASN A 5 -6.73 -24.47 -5.45
C ASN A 5 -7.35 -24.52 -4.06
N ILE A 6 -8.18 -23.53 -3.72
CA ILE A 6 -8.77 -23.42 -2.39
C ILE A 6 -10.28 -23.14 -2.47
N LYS A 7 -11.02 -23.76 -1.54
CA LYS A 7 -12.39 -23.35 -1.28
C LYS A 7 -12.39 -21.93 -0.72
N SER A 8 -13.14 -21.05 -1.37
CA SER A 8 -13.25 -19.65 -0.98
C SER A 8 -14.46 -19.40 -0.09
N ASN A 9 -14.40 -18.31 0.65
CA ASN A 9 -15.50 -17.79 1.47
C ASN A 9 -15.65 -16.29 1.24
N TRP A 10 -16.60 -15.66 1.93
CA TRP A 10 -16.90 -14.23 1.75
C TRP A 10 -15.70 -13.32 2.01
N LYS A 11 -14.72 -13.72 2.84
CA LYS A 11 -13.51 -12.92 3.11
C LYS A 11 -12.61 -12.87 1.88
N HIS A 12 -12.41 -14.00 1.21
CA HIS A 12 -11.63 -14.07 -0.04
C HIS A 12 -12.28 -13.20 -1.12
N ALA A 13 -13.61 -13.30 -1.27
CA ALA A 13 -14.39 -12.49 -2.19
C ALA A 13 -14.24 -10.99 -1.92
N THR A 14 -14.36 -10.61 -0.65
CA THR A 14 -14.20 -9.21 -0.23
C THR A 14 -12.80 -8.70 -0.49
N LEU A 15 -11.77 -9.47 -0.16
CA LEU A 15 -10.38 -9.06 -0.37
C LEU A 15 -10.03 -8.97 -1.86
N GLU A 16 -10.41 -9.95 -2.68
CA GLU A 16 -10.20 -9.90 -4.13
C GLU A 16 -10.88 -8.66 -4.75
N TYR A 17 -12.10 -8.35 -4.31
CA TYR A 17 -12.82 -7.15 -4.76
C TYR A 17 -12.08 -5.86 -4.38
N LEU A 18 -11.60 -5.75 -3.14
CA LEU A 18 -10.89 -4.57 -2.67
C LEU A 18 -9.52 -4.43 -3.35
N ILE A 19 -8.77 -5.52 -3.52
CA ILE A 19 -7.51 -5.53 -4.26
C ILE A 19 -7.74 -5.04 -5.69
N LYS A 20 -8.77 -5.55 -6.39
CA LYS A 20 -9.11 -5.11 -7.75
C LYS A 20 -9.45 -3.63 -7.88
N LYS A 21 -9.84 -2.98 -6.79
CA LYS A 21 -10.10 -1.53 -6.77
C LYS A 21 -8.86 -0.69 -6.52
N GLU A 22 -7.90 -1.22 -5.76
CA GLU A 22 -6.74 -0.46 -5.30
C GLU A 22 -5.47 -0.78 -6.10
N ASP A 23 -5.36 -1.98 -6.68
CA ASP A 23 -4.21 -2.42 -7.47
C ASP A 23 -4.24 -1.74 -8.85
N PRO A 24 -3.25 -0.89 -9.19
CA PRO A 24 -3.21 -0.18 -10.46
C PRO A 24 -2.72 -1.05 -11.63
N SER A 25 -2.34 -2.31 -11.37
CA SER A 25 -1.80 -3.22 -12.38
C SER A 25 -2.83 -3.51 -13.48
N GLN A 26 -2.34 -3.68 -14.71
CA GLN A 26 -3.20 -4.04 -15.85
C GLN A 26 -3.64 -5.51 -15.80
N ASP A 27 -2.73 -6.42 -15.44
CA ASP A 27 -3.04 -7.84 -15.31
C ASP A 27 -3.65 -8.15 -13.93
N MET A 28 -4.98 -8.31 -13.93
CA MET A 28 -5.79 -8.63 -12.76
C MET A 28 -6.25 -10.09 -12.72
N SER A 29 -5.56 -10.97 -13.45
CA SER A 29 -5.75 -12.40 -13.33
C SER A 29 -5.34 -12.88 -11.93
N ARG A 30 -6.02 -13.92 -11.41
CA ARG A 30 -5.70 -14.48 -10.10
C ARG A 30 -4.28 -15.01 -10.00
N ALA A 31 -3.69 -15.46 -11.11
CA ALA A 31 -2.29 -15.89 -11.16
C ALA A 31 -1.35 -14.70 -10.90
N ALA A 32 -1.51 -13.61 -11.67
CA ALA A 32 -0.67 -12.43 -11.54
C ALA A 32 -0.85 -11.73 -10.18
N VAL A 33 -2.10 -11.61 -9.71
CA VAL A 33 -2.39 -11.03 -8.38
C VAL A 33 -1.78 -11.87 -7.28
N PHE A 34 -1.91 -13.21 -7.33
CA PHE A 34 -1.33 -14.09 -6.32
C PHE A 34 0.21 -13.99 -6.28
N GLU A 35 0.88 -13.89 -7.43
CA GLU A 35 2.32 -13.67 -7.48
C GLU A 35 2.73 -12.34 -6.82
N ARG A 36 1.98 -11.26 -7.06
CA ARG A 36 2.21 -9.97 -6.39
C ARG A 36 1.96 -10.05 -4.88
N GLU A 37 0.92 -10.76 -4.45
CA GLU A 37 0.65 -11.01 -3.04
C GLU A 37 1.82 -11.73 -2.35
N VAL A 38 2.40 -12.74 -3.01
CA VAL A 38 3.57 -13.48 -2.51
C VAL A 38 4.80 -12.57 -2.46
N ASN A 39 5.06 -11.78 -3.51
CA ASN A 39 6.20 -10.86 -3.54
C ASN A 39 6.08 -9.78 -2.44
N ALA A 40 4.90 -9.21 -2.22
CA ALA A 40 4.66 -8.23 -1.16
C ALA A 40 4.80 -8.84 0.25
N ALA A 41 4.62 -10.15 0.38
CA ALA A 41 4.71 -10.87 1.66
C ALA A 41 6.16 -11.10 2.14
N GLU A 42 7.17 -10.94 1.27
CA GLU A 42 8.58 -11.06 1.64
C GLU A 42 9.00 -10.01 2.70
N ASN A 43 8.34 -8.85 2.70
CA ASN A 43 8.67 -7.71 3.56
C ASN A 43 7.87 -7.68 4.88
N VAL A 44 7.11 -8.73 5.21
CA VAL A 44 6.25 -8.74 6.41
C VAL A 44 7.08 -9.01 7.67
N GLY A 45 7.18 -7.98 8.53
CA GLY A 45 7.86 -8.05 9.82
C GLY A 45 7.20 -9.03 10.80
N ASP A 46 5.90 -8.87 11.05
CA ASP A 46 5.11 -9.74 11.94
C ASP A 46 3.74 -10.08 11.34
N TRP A 47 3.47 -11.38 11.13
CA TRP A 47 2.19 -11.85 10.60
C TRP A 47 1.02 -11.68 11.59
N ARG A 48 1.28 -11.44 12.88
CA ARG A 48 0.23 -11.16 13.87
C ARG A 48 -0.51 -9.86 13.55
N GLU A 49 0.19 -8.83 13.09
CA GLU A 49 -0.44 -7.56 12.70
C GLU A 49 -1.44 -7.79 11.56
N ILE A 50 -1.03 -8.56 10.55
CA ILE A 50 -1.88 -8.91 9.41
C ILE A 50 -3.08 -9.75 9.85
N GLN A 51 -2.90 -10.69 10.79
CA GLN A 51 -4.00 -11.46 11.37
C GLN A 51 -5.02 -10.56 12.09
N VAL A 52 -4.56 -9.54 12.84
CA VAL A 52 -5.44 -8.58 13.51
C VAL A 52 -6.21 -7.72 12.50
N LEU A 53 -5.60 -7.37 11.37
CA LEU A 53 -6.31 -6.67 10.29
C LEU A 53 -7.36 -7.56 9.62
N LEU A 54 -7.03 -8.83 9.38
CA LEU A 54 -7.96 -9.82 8.82
C LEU A 54 -9.16 -10.11 9.74
N SER A 55 -8.99 -10.01 11.06
CA SER A 55 -10.10 -10.17 12.00
C SER A 55 -11.08 -8.99 11.97
N LYS A 56 -10.59 -7.79 11.61
CA LYS A 56 -11.37 -6.56 11.47
C LYS A 56 -12.02 -6.40 10.09
N LEU A 57 -11.76 -7.32 9.14
CA LEU A 57 -12.33 -7.26 7.80
C LEU A 57 -13.86 -7.29 7.86
N LYS A 58 -14.49 -6.26 7.30
CA LYS A 58 -15.95 -6.20 7.12
C LYS A 58 -16.34 -6.73 5.75
N ARG A 59 -17.47 -7.43 5.68
CA ARG A 59 -18.02 -7.89 4.41
C ARG A 59 -18.42 -6.70 3.54
N VAL A 60 -18.14 -6.79 2.25
CA VAL A 60 -18.64 -5.85 1.24
C VAL A 60 -19.73 -6.55 0.45
N GLU A 61 -20.98 -6.14 0.61
CA GLU A 61 -22.14 -6.86 0.05
C GLU A 61 -22.15 -6.92 -1.48
N ILE A 62 -21.59 -5.89 -2.14
CA ILE A 62 -21.45 -5.84 -3.60
C ILE A 62 -20.29 -6.68 -4.14
N ALA A 63 -19.49 -7.31 -3.28
CA ALA A 63 -18.36 -8.13 -3.73
C ALA A 63 -18.87 -9.44 -4.39
N PRO A 64 -18.29 -9.86 -5.53
CA PRO A 64 -18.70 -11.09 -6.21
C PRO A 64 -18.56 -12.32 -5.30
N VAL A 65 -19.58 -13.18 -5.32
CA VAL A 65 -19.52 -14.45 -4.58
C VAL A 65 -18.90 -15.53 -5.45
N PHE A 66 -17.83 -16.15 -4.96
CA PHE A 66 -17.24 -17.33 -5.58
C PHE A 66 -16.87 -18.36 -4.52
N THR A 67 -17.00 -19.63 -4.88
CA THR A 67 -16.77 -20.77 -3.98
C THR A 67 -15.37 -21.37 -4.14
N ASN A 68 -14.64 -20.98 -5.18
CA ASN A 68 -13.32 -21.50 -5.50
C ASN A 68 -12.37 -20.39 -5.97
N LEU A 69 -11.11 -20.48 -5.54
CA LEU A 69 -10.02 -19.63 -5.98
C LEU A 69 -8.87 -20.51 -6.46
N GLN A 70 -8.49 -20.28 -7.72
CA GLN A 70 -7.42 -21.00 -8.39
C GLN A 70 -6.43 -20.02 -9.01
N ALA A 71 -5.15 -20.34 -8.86
CA ALA A 71 -4.04 -19.58 -9.42
C ALA A 71 -2.91 -20.53 -9.80
N LYS A 72 -2.41 -20.43 -11.03
CA LYS A 72 -1.17 -21.10 -11.45
C LYS A 72 0.01 -20.19 -11.11
N TYR A 73 1.11 -20.77 -10.67
CA TYR A 73 2.32 -20.01 -10.35
C TYR A 73 3.59 -20.81 -10.64
N SER A 74 4.70 -20.08 -10.77
CA SER A 74 6.00 -20.62 -11.13
C SER A 74 6.71 -21.27 -9.93
N ASP A 75 7.78 -22.01 -10.20
CA ASP A 75 8.58 -22.66 -9.16
C ASP A 75 9.33 -21.61 -8.31
N ALA A 76 9.69 -20.46 -8.91
CA ALA A 76 10.25 -19.32 -8.19
C ALA A 76 9.28 -18.74 -7.16
N VAL A 77 7.98 -18.64 -7.50
CA VAL A 77 6.93 -18.20 -6.56
C VAL A 77 6.73 -19.24 -5.46
N GLU A 78 6.79 -20.54 -5.77
CA GLU A 78 6.68 -21.61 -4.76
C GLU A 78 7.83 -21.56 -3.74
N GLU A 79 9.06 -21.28 -4.18
CA GLU A 79 10.20 -21.16 -3.27
C GLU A 79 9.99 -20.02 -2.25
N LYS A 80 9.58 -18.84 -2.74
CA LYS A 80 9.23 -17.70 -1.89
C LYS A 80 8.10 -18.04 -0.92
N LEU A 81 7.04 -18.62 -1.46
CA LEU A 81 5.85 -19.00 -0.71
C LEU A 81 6.18 -20.01 0.40
N ASN A 82 7.12 -20.94 0.18
CA ASN A 82 7.57 -21.86 1.22
C ASN A 82 8.31 -21.17 2.37
N LYS A 83 9.13 -20.15 2.08
CA LYS A 83 9.77 -19.33 3.12
C LYS A 83 8.72 -18.53 3.91
N ILE A 84 7.77 -17.92 3.20
CA ILE A 84 6.67 -17.15 3.79
C ILE A 84 5.77 -18.04 4.66
N ARG A 85 5.39 -19.23 4.19
CA ARG A 85 4.58 -20.22 4.94
C ARG A 85 5.24 -20.57 6.27
N LYS A 86 6.54 -20.84 6.26
CA LYS A 86 7.32 -21.14 7.48
C LYS A 86 7.28 -19.95 8.44
N LYS A 87 7.53 -18.74 7.94
CA LYS A 87 7.48 -17.51 8.74
C LYS A 87 6.10 -17.26 9.36
N MET A 88 5.04 -17.31 8.55
CA MET A 88 3.65 -17.19 9.02
C MET A 88 3.35 -18.15 10.16
N LEU A 89 3.73 -19.42 10.00
CA LEU A 89 3.49 -20.41 11.02
C LEU A 89 4.30 -20.11 12.29
N MET A 90 5.58 -19.72 12.17
CA MET A 90 6.41 -19.38 13.33
C MET A 90 5.83 -18.20 14.12
N ASP A 91 5.46 -17.12 13.44
CA ASP A 91 4.92 -15.91 14.08
C ASP A 91 3.59 -16.21 14.76
N LEU A 92 2.69 -16.90 14.06
CA LEU A 92 1.32 -17.14 14.54
C LEU A 92 1.23 -18.29 15.56
N LYS A 93 2.19 -19.22 15.58
CA LYS A 93 2.24 -20.30 16.57
C LYS A 93 2.40 -19.77 17.99
N LYS A 94 3.14 -18.66 18.17
CA LYS A 94 3.24 -17.93 19.45
C LYS A 94 1.88 -17.42 19.94
N HIS A 95 0.90 -17.31 19.05
CA HIS A 95 -0.45 -16.83 19.32
C HIS A 95 -1.52 -17.94 19.16
N GLY A 96 -1.11 -19.21 19.25
CA GLY A 96 -2.02 -20.35 19.30
C GLY A 96 -2.40 -20.98 17.96
N LEU A 97 -1.84 -20.51 16.83
CA LEU A 97 -2.06 -21.17 15.54
C LEU A 97 -1.27 -22.48 15.47
N LYS A 98 -1.97 -23.61 15.34
CA LYS A 98 -1.33 -24.94 15.25
C LYS A 98 -0.99 -25.35 13.81
N VAL A 99 -1.87 -25.03 12.86
CA VAL A 99 -1.76 -25.41 11.45
C VAL A 99 -2.12 -24.22 10.57
N LEU A 100 -1.28 -23.94 9.57
CA LEU A 100 -1.55 -22.91 8.57
C LEU A 100 -2.26 -23.55 7.37
N GLN A 101 -3.59 -23.55 7.38
CA GLN A 101 -4.39 -24.03 6.25
C GLN A 101 -4.20 -23.12 5.03
N ALA A 102 -4.20 -23.69 3.82
CA ALA A 102 -4.00 -22.94 2.57
C ALA A 102 -5.02 -21.79 2.39
N GLN A 103 -6.29 -22.02 2.75
CA GLN A 103 -7.31 -20.96 2.73
C GLN A 103 -6.93 -19.77 3.62
N TYR A 104 -6.49 -20.07 4.84
CA TYR A 104 -6.12 -19.03 5.80
C TYR A 104 -4.83 -18.31 5.40
N MET A 105 -3.86 -19.04 4.84
CA MET A 105 -2.65 -18.45 4.25
C MET A 105 -3.00 -17.44 3.15
N VAL A 106 -3.89 -17.79 2.23
CA VAL A 106 -4.31 -16.88 1.15
C VAL A 106 -5.00 -15.64 1.71
N LEU A 107 -5.85 -15.77 2.72
CA LEU A 107 -6.45 -14.60 3.39
C LEU A 107 -5.40 -13.67 3.99
N LEU A 108 -4.33 -14.21 4.59
CA LEU A 108 -3.24 -13.41 5.14
C LEU A 108 -2.45 -12.70 4.03
N LEU A 109 -2.12 -13.40 2.94
CA LEU A 109 -1.44 -12.84 1.77
C LEU A 109 -2.25 -11.68 1.16
N GLN A 110 -3.52 -11.92 0.88
CA GLN A 110 -4.45 -10.93 0.36
C GLN A 110 -4.58 -9.72 1.28
N THR A 111 -4.69 -9.95 2.59
CA THR A 111 -4.78 -8.87 3.57
C THR A 111 -3.50 -8.04 3.58
N ASN A 112 -2.33 -8.68 3.57
CA ASN A 112 -1.05 -7.97 3.51
C ASN A 112 -0.95 -7.11 2.25
N TYR A 113 -1.24 -7.70 1.10
CA TYR A 113 -1.13 -7.00 -0.18
C TYR A 113 -2.10 -5.82 -0.29
N LEU A 114 -3.34 -5.98 0.16
CA LEU A 114 -4.27 -4.85 0.23
C LEU A 114 -3.74 -3.70 1.11
N GLN A 115 -3.02 -4.01 2.19
CA GLN A 115 -2.44 -3.00 3.07
C GLN A 115 -1.16 -2.38 2.49
N SER A 116 -0.38 -3.09 1.68
CA SER A 116 0.73 -2.48 0.94
C SER A 116 0.20 -1.48 -0.10
N LEU A 117 -0.81 -1.88 -0.88
CA LEU A 117 -1.47 -1.01 -1.87
C LEU A 117 -2.02 0.29 -1.23
N LYS A 118 -2.70 0.16 -0.08
CA LYS A 118 -3.21 1.34 0.64
C LYS A 118 -2.10 2.26 1.14
N ARG A 119 -0.98 1.69 1.63
CA ARG A 119 0.18 2.48 2.09
C ARG A 119 0.85 3.22 0.93
N GLU A 120 1.07 2.53 -0.19
CA GLU A 120 1.64 3.14 -1.40
C GLU A 120 0.77 4.30 -1.91
N LYS A 121 -0.55 4.09 -1.97
CA LYS A 121 -1.51 5.13 -2.39
C LYS A 121 -1.48 6.37 -1.47
N LEU A 122 -1.35 6.17 -0.16
CA LEU A 122 -1.20 7.27 0.79
C LEU A 122 0.12 8.01 0.61
N MET A 123 1.24 7.32 0.38
CA MET A 123 2.53 7.97 0.11
C MET A 123 2.46 8.85 -1.16
N ILE A 124 1.91 8.31 -2.26
CA ILE A 124 1.73 9.06 -3.50
C ILE A 124 0.82 10.28 -3.30
N SER A 125 -0.24 10.15 -2.49
CA SER A 125 -1.13 11.27 -2.14
C SER A 125 -0.38 12.37 -1.39
N SER A 126 0.45 11.99 -0.41
CA SER A 126 1.26 12.93 0.37
C SER A 126 2.33 13.61 -0.46
N GLU A 127 3.00 12.89 -1.36
CA GLU A 127 3.99 13.45 -2.30
C GLU A 127 3.35 14.48 -3.23
N LYS A 128 2.19 14.14 -3.82
CA LYS A 128 1.42 15.08 -4.66
C LYS A 128 0.91 16.29 -3.89
N GLN A 129 0.66 16.16 -2.59
CA GLN A 129 0.27 17.28 -1.74
C GLN A 129 1.48 18.19 -1.45
N LEU A 130 2.65 17.61 -1.19
CA LEU A 130 3.90 18.38 -1.09
C LEU A 130 4.22 19.14 -2.38
N GLU A 131 4.05 18.52 -3.55
CA GLU A 131 4.24 19.19 -4.85
C GLU A 131 3.22 20.32 -5.10
N LYS A 132 1.99 20.19 -4.58
CA LYS A 132 0.98 21.25 -4.66
C LYS A 132 1.25 22.41 -3.71
N ASP A 133 1.89 22.15 -2.57
CA ASP A 133 2.28 23.18 -1.60
C ASP A 133 3.57 23.90 -2.01
N THR A 134 4.30 23.41 -3.01
CA THR A 134 5.43 24.13 -3.62
C THR A 134 4.95 25.07 -4.74
N MET A 135 4.94 26.36 -4.44
CA MET A 135 4.74 27.42 -5.43
C MET A 135 5.90 27.42 -6.44
N SER A 136 5.60 27.45 -7.75
CA SER A 136 6.63 27.54 -8.79
C SER A 136 7.43 28.85 -8.67
N LEU A 137 8.72 28.86 -9.05
CA LEU A 137 9.53 30.10 -9.03
C LEU A 137 8.84 31.29 -9.73
N PRO A 138 8.26 31.14 -10.93
CA PRO A 138 7.51 32.22 -11.57
C PRO A 138 6.33 32.73 -10.73
N SER A 139 5.59 31.82 -10.09
CA SER A 139 4.49 32.16 -9.19
C SER A 139 4.98 32.84 -7.92
N MET A 140 6.12 32.41 -7.36
CA MET A 140 6.76 33.06 -6.20
C MET A 140 7.17 34.50 -6.52
N VAL A 141 7.75 34.72 -7.70
CA VAL A 141 8.13 36.07 -8.16
C VAL A 141 6.88 36.93 -8.37
N ALA A 142 5.81 36.40 -8.96
CA ALA A 142 4.56 37.12 -9.13
C ALA A 142 3.96 37.56 -7.78
N CYS A 143 3.86 36.66 -6.81
CA CYS A 143 3.40 37.01 -5.46
C CYS A 143 4.31 38.03 -4.78
N LEU A 144 5.63 37.90 -4.91
CA LEU A 144 6.56 38.87 -4.34
C LEU A 144 6.36 40.26 -4.95
N VAL A 145 6.21 40.35 -6.26
CA VAL A 145 5.95 41.61 -6.97
C VAL A 145 4.61 42.21 -6.53
N GLU A 146 3.56 41.41 -6.38
CA GLU A 146 2.26 41.88 -5.90
C GLU A 146 2.35 42.49 -4.50
N ILE A 147 3.03 41.82 -3.56
CA ILE A 147 3.23 42.35 -2.20
C ILE A 147 4.03 43.67 -2.26
N MET A 148 5.08 43.75 -3.07
CA MET A 148 5.87 44.99 -3.25
C MET A 148 5.06 46.15 -3.85
N LEU A 149 4.02 45.86 -4.64
CA LEU A 149 3.15 46.88 -5.22
C LEU A 149 2.03 47.32 -4.26
N GLN A 150 1.51 46.40 -3.45
CA GLN A 150 0.34 46.64 -2.59
C GLN A 150 0.73 47.12 -1.19
N ASP A 151 1.81 46.60 -0.61
CA ASP A 151 2.24 46.93 0.76
C ASP A 151 3.77 46.82 0.89
N LYS A 152 4.43 47.98 0.76
CA LYS A 152 5.90 48.08 0.76
C LYS A 152 6.53 47.88 2.14
N ASP A 153 5.74 48.01 3.20
CA ASP A 153 6.19 47.90 4.59
C ASP A 153 5.75 46.60 5.24
N SER A 154 5.28 45.64 4.45
CA SER A 154 4.88 44.31 4.90
C SER A 154 6.00 43.62 5.69
N GLU A 155 5.65 43.07 6.86
CA GLU A 155 6.56 42.26 7.68
C GLU A 155 7.15 41.07 6.89
N ALA A 156 6.37 40.50 5.97
CA ALA A 156 6.83 39.43 5.10
C ALA A 156 7.94 39.89 4.14
N LEU A 157 7.85 41.12 3.59
CA LEU A 157 8.92 41.68 2.76
C LEU A 157 10.17 41.98 3.58
N ALA A 158 10.02 42.41 4.83
CA ALA A 158 11.15 42.64 5.71
C ALA A 158 11.94 41.35 5.99
N GLU A 159 11.23 40.24 6.21
CA GLU A 159 11.83 38.92 6.40
C GLU A 159 12.52 38.40 5.13
N ILE A 160 11.87 38.51 3.96
CA ILE A 160 12.47 38.14 2.67
C ILE A 160 13.73 38.98 2.39
N LYS A 161 13.68 40.29 2.67
CA LYS A 161 14.83 41.20 2.52
C LYS A 161 15.99 40.79 3.42
N ARG A 162 15.73 40.39 4.67
CA ARG A 162 16.75 39.89 5.60
C ARG A 162 17.45 38.67 5.02
N ILE A 163 16.69 37.67 4.58
CA ILE A 163 17.22 36.42 4.00
C ILE A 163 18.08 36.72 2.76
N LEU A 164 17.63 37.57 1.85
CA LEU A 164 18.38 37.93 0.64
C LEU A 164 19.70 38.68 0.95
N VAL A 165 19.70 39.53 1.99
CA VAL A 165 20.91 40.21 2.45
C VAL A 165 21.89 39.23 3.10
N GLU A 166 21.41 38.26 3.86
CA GLU A 166 22.23 37.19 4.44
C GLU A 166 22.87 36.33 3.33
N TRP A 167 22.08 35.90 2.34
CA TRP A 167 22.58 35.13 1.20
C TRP A 167 23.60 35.86 0.34
N ARG A 168 23.51 37.19 0.24
CA ARG A 168 24.52 38.00 -0.49
C ARG A 168 25.85 38.12 0.28
N LYS A 169 25.82 37.94 1.60
CA LYS A 169 26.98 38.08 2.49
C LYS A 169 27.72 36.76 2.76
N GLY A 170 27.09 35.62 2.48
CA GLY A 170 27.72 34.30 2.45
C GLY A 170 28.35 34.02 1.10
#